data_AF-A0A7V8Z8V1-F1
#
_entry.id   AF-A0A7V8Z8V1-F1
#
_cell.length_a   1.000
_cell.length_b   1.000
_cell.length_c   1.000
_cell.angle_alpha   90.00
_cell.angle_beta   90.00
_cell.angle_gamma   90.00
#
_symmetry.space_group_name_H-M   'P 1'
#
loop_
_entity.id
_entity.type
_entity.pdbx_description
1 polymer ?
#
loop_
_entity_poly.entity_id
_entity_poly.type
_entity_poly.pdbx_seq_one_letter_code
_entity_poly.pdbx_strand_id
1 'polypeptide(L)'
;MRARISGRWQWAEAARRDQQQNGFSLNIIQQGNRVRGVYSLLTWLNGEPQVEDGNQTPFIGTVKGNVITITFDPDDIYPGYEQNVRYKNPANGRRPSTATLIVTGGKLHLTLTNGKWPEGARLPRQFIMRRTK
;
A
#
# COMPACT_ATOMS: atom_id res chain seq x y z
N MET A 1 -13.49 -4.25 -20.74
CA MET A 1 -12.71 -3.11 -20.20
C MET A 1 -11.82 -3.61 -19.07
N ARG A 2 -10.50 -3.39 -19.11
CA ARG A 2 -9.64 -3.64 -17.93
C ARG A 2 -9.90 -2.53 -16.92
N ALA A 3 -10.25 -2.88 -15.68
CA ALA A 3 -10.41 -1.88 -14.63
C ALA A 3 -9.09 -1.12 -14.42
N ARG A 4 -9.15 0.22 -14.43
CA ARG A 4 -7.97 1.07 -14.26
C ARG A 4 -7.51 0.98 -12.80
N ILE A 5 -6.37 0.31 -12.56
CA ILE A 5 -5.79 0.20 -11.22
C ILE A 5 -5.21 1.54 -10.73
N SER A 6 -4.73 2.39 -11.63
CA SER A 6 -4.10 3.65 -11.25
C SER A 6 -5.05 4.52 -10.41
N GLY A 7 -4.53 5.19 -9.40
CA GLY A 7 -5.29 6.03 -8.47
C GLY A 7 -4.98 5.72 -7.01
N ARG A 8 -5.70 6.40 -6.11
CA ARG A 8 -5.53 6.23 -4.66
C ARG A 8 -6.54 5.20 -4.14
N TRP A 9 -6.03 4.22 -3.41
CA TRP A 9 -6.80 3.18 -2.74
C TRP A 9 -6.56 3.27 -1.24
N GLN A 10 -7.61 3.09 -0.46
CA GLN A 10 -7.52 3.18 0.99
C GLN A 10 -8.25 2.03 1.68
N TRP A 11 -7.68 1.59 2.78
CA TRP A 11 -8.27 0.71 3.76
C TRP A 11 -8.12 1.33 5.14
N ALA A 12 -9.09 1.10 6.01
CA ALA A 12 -9.04 1.44 7.41
C ALA A 12 -9.62 0.26 8.20
N GLU A 13 -9.06 0.02 9.37
CA GLU A 13 -9.62 -0.87 10.37
C GLU A 13 -11.03 -0.40 10.76
N ALA A 14 -11.89 -1.34 11.15
CA ALA A 14 -13.26 -1.01 11.52
C ALA A 14 -13.28 -0.03 12.69
N ALA A 15 -14.12 1.00 12.59
CA ALA A 15 -14.17 2.04 13.59
C ALA A 15 -14.64 1.53 14.96
N ARG A 16 -13.91 1.91 16.00
CA ARG A 16 -14.26 1.66 17.40
C ARG A 16 -14.14 2.97 18.16
N ARG A 17 -15.15 3.25 19.00
CA ARG A 17 -15.25 4.48 19.79
C ARG A 17 -14.00 4.61 20.68
N ASP A 18 -13.41 5.80 20.69
CA ASP A 18 -12.25 6.16 21.53
C ASP A 18 -11.01 5.27 21.31
N GLN A 19 -10.94 4.55 20.18
CA GLN A 19 -9.79 3.73 19.80
C GLN A 19 -9.11 4.23 18.54
N GLN A 20 -7.77 4.30 18.62
CA GLN A 20 -6.90 4.47 17.48
C GLN A 20 -7.05 3.27 16.53
N GLN A 21 -7.20 3.56 15.25
CA GLN A 21 -7.38 2.57 14.19
C GLN A 21 -6.23 2.66 13.20
N ASN A 22 -5.79 1.50 12.72
CA ASN A 22 -4.80 1.44 11.66
C ASN A 22 -5.47 1.65 10.31
N GLY A 23 -4.77 2.30 9.40
CA GLY A 23 -5.19 2.46 8.02
C GLY A 23 -4.01 2.31 7.06
N PHE A 24 -4.36 2.24 5.80
CA PHE A 24 -3.44 2.02 4.71
C PHE A 24 -3.89 2.81 3.49
N SER A 25 -2.98 3.56 2.89
CA SER A 25 -3.20 4.25 1.62
C SER A 25 -2.20 3.72 0.60
N LEU A 26 -2.65 3.46 -0.61
CA LEU A 26 -1.85 2.96 -1.72
C LEU A 26 -2.12 3.83 -2.94
N ASN A 27 -1.10 4.55 -3.41
CA ASN A 27 -1.19 5.33 -4.65
C ASN A 27 -0.48 4.55 -5.77
N ILE A 28 -1.21 4.21 -6.83
CA ILE A 28 -0.70 3.38 -7.93
C ILE A 28 -0.63 4.19 -9.22
N ILE A 29 0.51 4.11 -9.89
CA ILE A 29 0.73 4.58 -11.25
C ILE A 29 1.07 3.38 -12.12
N GLN A 30 0.16 3.02 -13.03
CA GLN A 30 0.40 2.00 -14.06
C GLN A 30 0.87 2.63 -15.36
N GLN A 31 1.91 2.04 -15.97
CA GLN A 31 2.39 2.33 -17.32
C GLN A 31 2.62 0.99 -18.06
N GLY A 32 1.75 0.65 -19.01
CA GLY A 32 1.78 -0.65 -19.68
C GLY A 32 1.60 -1.82 -18.70
N ASN A 33 2.57 -2.75 -18.69
CA ASN A 33 2.60 -3.89 -17.78
C ASN A 33 3.38 -3.62 -16.48
N ARG A 34 3.81 -2.39 -16.23
CA ARG A 34 4.54 -2.00 -15.02
C ARG A 34 3.66 -1.14 -14.13
N VAL A 35 3.82 -1.31 -12.82
CA VAL A 35 3.24 -0.41 -11.81
C VAL A 35 4.35 0.12 -10.91
N ARG A 36 4.13 1.32 -10.39
CA ARG A 36 4.94 1.92 -9.34
C ARG A 36 4.06 2.76 -8.45
N GLY A 37 4.56 3.13 -7.29
CA GLY A 37 3.86 4.04 -6.40
C GLY A 37 4.43 4.04 -5.00
N VAL A 38 3.61 4.53 -4.08
CA VAL A 38 3.90 4.56 -2.65
C VAL A 38 2.70 4.02 -1.89
N TYR A 39 2.97 3.36 -0.76
CA TYR A 39 1.98 3.20 0.28
C TYR A 39 2.34 4.00 1.52
N SER A 40 1.34 4.31 2.31
CA SER A 40 1.48 4.98 3.61
C SER A 40 0.60 4.28 4.64
N LEU A 41 1.14 4.17 5.85
CA LEU A 41 0.38 3.76 7.02
C LEU A 41 -0.36 4.98 7.55
N LEU A 42 -1.61 4.79 7.92
CA LEU A 42 -2.44 5.87 8.44
C LEU A 42 -2.85 5.53 9.86
N THR A 43 -2.94 6.54 10.69
CA THR A 43 -3.62 6.47 11.98
C THR A 43 -4.95 7.18 11.86
N TRP A 44 -6.02 6.54 12.34
CA TRP A 44 -7.34 7.14 12.42
C TRP A 44 -7.77 7.21 13.88
N LEU A 45 -8.39 8.31 14.27
CA LEU A 45 -9.00 8.48 15.59
C LEU A 45 -10.39 9.09 15.38
N ASN A 46 -11.40 8.46 15.99
CA ASN A 46 -12.80 8.90 15.87
C ASN A 46 -13.31 9.03 14.42
N GLY A 47 -12.81 8.17 13.51
CA GLY A 47 -13.20 8.18 12.10
C GLY A 47 -12.51 9.23 11.24
N GLU A 48 -11.62 10.04 11.84
CA GLU A 48 -10.82 11.04 11.13
C GLU A 48 -9.36 10.59 11.03
N PRO A 49 -8.72 10.73 9.86
CA PRO A 49 -7.29 10.48 9.74
C PRO A 49 -6.56 11.49 10.62
N GLN A 50 -5.84 10.98 11.61
CA GLN A 50 -4.87 11.78 12.33
C GLN A 50 -3.74 12.08 11.35
N VAL A 51 -3.20 13.30 11.44
CA VAL A 51 -2.20 13.90 10.54
C VAL A 51 -1.32 12.81 9.92
N GLU A 52 -1.20 12.82 8.59
CA GLU A 52 -0.30 11.95 7.83
C GLU A 52 1.07 11.99 8.51
N ASP A 53 1.37 11.02 9.37
CA ASP A 53 2.74 10.56 9.61
C ASP A 53 3.15 10.03 8.25
N GLY A 54 3.57 10.97 7.39
CA GLY A 54 3.56 10.88 5.93
C GLY A 54 4.57 9.91 5.37
N ASN A 55 4.92 8.91 6.17
CA ASN A 55 5.79 7.82 5.87
C ASN A 55 5.35 7.16 4.58
N GLN A 56 6.19 7.31 3.56
CA GLN A 56 5.99 6.72 2.25
C GLN A 56 6.95 5.57 2.09
N THR A 57 6.42 4.41 1.74
CA THR A 57 7.22 3.28 1.30
C THR A 57 6.98 3.07 -0.19
N PRO A 58 8.02 3.24 -1.03
CA PRO A 58 7.88 3.03 -2.46
C PRO A 58 7.77 1.55 -2.81
N PHE A 59 7.06 1.27 -3.89
CA PHE A 59 6.99 -0.06 -4.47
C PHE A 59 7.10 0.00 -5.99
N ILE A 60 7.52 -1.12 -6.57
CA ILE A 60 7.42 -1.41 -8.00
C ILE A 60 6.66 -2.71 -8.20
N GLY A 61 6.15 -2.93 -9.41
CA GLY A 61 5.46 -4.17 -9.70
C GLY A 61 5.18 -4.39 -11.17
N THR A 62 4.56 -5.53 -11.45
CA THR A 62 4.18 -5.94 -12.81
C THR A 62 2.75 -6.42 -12.87
N VAL A 63 2.12 -6.26 -14.02
CA VAL A 63 0.76 -6.69 -14.31
C VAL A 63 0.81 -7.92 -15.20
N LYS A 64 0.23 -9.03 -14.74
CA LYS A 64 0.05 -10.27 -15.50
C LYS A 64 -1.43 -10.68 -15.45
N GLY A 65 -2.14 -10.45 -16.55
CA GLY A 65 -3.59 -10.65 -16.61
C GLY A 65 -4.32 -9.66 -15.71
N ASN A 66 -5.05 -10.18 -14.72
CA ASN A 66 -5.75 -9.40 -13.69
C ASN A 66 -4.98 -9.31 -12.35
N VAL A 67 -3.82 -9.96 -12.26
CA VAL A 67 -2.98 -9.98 -11.06
C VAL A 67 -1.87 -8.97 -11.21
N ILE A 68 -1.66 -8.18 -10.16
CA ILE A 68 -0.56 -7.24 -10.05
C ILE A 68 0.32 -7.70 -8.90
N THR A 69 1.59 -7.96 -9.15
CA THR A 69 2.55 -8.27 -8.09
C THR A 69 3.38 -7.03 -7.83
N ILE A 70 3.37 -6.55 -6.58
CA ILE A 70 4.21 -5.46 -6.11
C ILE A 70 5.29 -5.98 -5.17
N THR A 71 6.41 -5.26 -5.16
CA THR A 71 7.61 -5.52 -4.36
C THR A 71 8.01 -4.22 -3.68
N PHE A 72 8.35 -4.31 -2.40
CA PHE A 72 8.76 -3.18 -1.56
C PHE A 72 9.74 -3.63 -0.47
N ASP A 73 10.56 -2.71 0.01
CA ASP A 73 11.35 -2.91 1.23
C ASP A 73 10.55 -2.33 2.41
N PRO A 74 10.12 -3.15 3.39
CA PRO A 74 9.37 -2.66 4.54
C PRO A 74 10.15 -1.67 5.42
N ASP A 75 11.47 -1.61 5.26
CA ASP A 75 12.34 -0.72 6.04
C ASP A 75 12.76 0.54 5.23
N ASP A 76 12.40 0.64 3.93
CA ASP A 76 12.66 1.82 3.07
C ASP A 76 11.53 2.85 3.23
N ILE A 77 11.47 3.43 4.42
CA ILE A 77 10.40 4.36 4.84
C ILE A 77 10.94 5.79 4.77
N TYR A 78 10.29 6.62 3.96
CA TYR A 78 10.61 8.03 3.81
C TYR A 78 9.72 8.87 4.70
N PRO A 79 10.25 9.65 5.67
CA PRO A 79 9.44 10.44 6.56
C PRO A 79 8.78 11.62 5.84
N GLY A 80 7.46 11.75 6.00
CA GLY A 80 6.70 12.82 5.36
C GLY A 80 6.52 12.65 3.84
N TYR A 81 5.75 13.57 3.24
CA TYR A 81 5.48 13.52 1.81
C TYR A 81 6.69 13.98 0.99
N GLU A 82 7.20 13.10 0.12
CA GLU A 82 8.23 13.44 -0.86
C GLU A 82 7.74 13.24 -2.30
N GLN A 83 8.00 14.22 -3.18
CA GLN A 83 7.49 14.19 -4.56
C GLN A 83 8.16 13.18 -5.48
N ASN A 84 9.26 12.54 -5.07
CA ASN A 84 10.09 11.72 -5.96
C ASN A 84 10.59 10.42 -5.32
N VAL A 85 9.85 9.86 -4.36
CA VAL A 85 10.23 8.59 -3.73
C VAL A 85 10.29 7.47 -4.78
N ARG A 86 11.42 6.74 -4.80
CA ARG A 86 11.68 5.66 -5.74
C ARG A 86 12.13 4.44 -4.99
N TYR A 87 11.57 3.29 -5.37
CA TYR A 87 11.94 2.00 -4.81
C TYR A 87 13.42 1.72 -5.07
N LYS A 88 14.09 1.27 -4.01
CA LYS A 88 15.42 0.67 -4.07
C LYS A 88 15.32 -0.77 -3.58
N ASN A 89 16.09 -1.66 -4.20
CA ASN A 89 16.19 -3.02 -3.66
C ASN A 89 16.78 -2.96 -2.25
N PRO A 90 16.32 -3.82 -1.31
CA PRO A 90 16.88 -3.88 0.02
C PRO A 90 18.39 -4.13 -0.01
N ALA A 91 19.13 -3.36 0.79
CA ALA A 91 20.56 -3.54 0.96
C ALA A 91 20.89 -4.84 1.74
N ASN A 92 22.16 -5.25 1.68
CA ASN A 92 22.73 -6.32 2.53
C ASN A 92 22.07 -7.70 2.38
N GLY A 93 21.58 -8.03 1.18
CA GLY A 93 21.01 -9.36 0.90
C GLY A 93 19.64 -9.61 1.52
N ARG A 94 19.01 -8.61 2.15
CA ARG A 94 17.61 -8.71 2.61
C ARG A 94 16.70 -8.96 1.41
N ARG A 95 15.72 -9.86 1.58
CA ARG A 95 14.70 -10.11 0.56
C ARG A 95 13.58 -9.08 0.70
N PRO A 96 13.08 -8.50 -0.40
CA PRO A 96 11.96 -7.58 -0.32
C PRO A 96 10.67 -8.31 0.04
N SER A 97 9.72 -7.56 0.60
CA SER A 97 8.34 -8.00 0.76
C SER A 97 7.62 -7.97 -0.57
N THR A 98 6.67 -8.88 -0.76
CA THR A 98 5.83 -8.92 -1.97
C THR A 98 4.36 -9.03 -1.61
N ALA A 99 3.53 -8.36 -2.39
CA ALA A 99 2.08 -8.44 -2.28
C ALA A 99 1.43 -8.58 -3.66
N THR A 100 0.28 -9.25 -3.72
CA THR A 100 -0.57 -9.31 -4.90
C THR A 100 -1.75 -8.37 -4.75
N LEU A 101 -2.12 -7.72 -5.85
CA LEU A 101 -3.27 -6.85 -5.97
C LEU A 101 -4.20 -7.39 -7.06
N ILE A 102 -5.49 -7.49 -6.75
CA ILE A 102 -6.53 -7.93 -7.69
C ILE A 102 -7.70 -6.96 -7.59
N VAL A 103 -8.12 -6.40 -8.73
CA VAL A 103 -9.33 -5.56 -8.80
C VAL A 103 -10.53 -6.45 -9.04
N THR A 104 -11.52 -6.43 -8.15
CA THR A 104 -12.78 -7.19 -8.30
C THR A 104 -13.93 -6.37 -7.73
N GLY A 105 -15.02 -6.21 -8.51
CA GLY A 105 -16.19 -5.45 -8.09
C GLY A 105 -15.90 -3.99 -7.72
N GLY A 106 -14.94 -3.34 -8.40
CA GLY A 106 -14.53 -1.96 -8.11
C GLY A 106 -13.71 -1.78 -6.83
N LYS A 107 -13.36 -2.87 -6.14
CA LYS A 107 -12.51 -2.88 -4.96
C LYS A 107 -11.14 -3.48 -5.28
N LEU A 108 -10.14 -3.10 -4.50
CA LEU A 108 -8.78 -3.63 -4.64
C LEU A 108 -8.47 -4.58 -3.49
N HIS A 109 -8.32 -5.85 -3.80
CA HIS A 109 -7.89 -6.87 -2.86
C HIS A 109 -6.38 -6.88 -2.83
N LEU A 110 -5.79 -6.62 -1.66
CA LEU A 110 -4.36 -6.74 -1.42
C LEU A 110 -4.10 -7.95 -0.55
N THR A 111 -3.09 -8.76 -0.91
CA THR A 111 -2.61 -9.87 -0.10
C THR A 111 -1.08 -9.82 -0.02
N LEU A 112 -0.53 -9.73 1.18
CA LEU A 112 0.90 -9.88 1.44
C LEU A 112 1.29 -11.35 1.22
N THR A 113 2.00 -11.62 0.12
CA THR A 113 2.39 -12.97 -0.28
C THR A 113 3.70 -13.42 0.34
N ASN A 114 4.65 -12.50 0.56
CA ASN A 114 5.92 -12.79 1.22
C ASN A 114 6.40 -11.60 2.04
N GLY A 115 7.15 -11.87 3.11
CA GLY A 115 7.75 -10.85 3.96
C GLY A 115 6.79 -10.29 5.01
N LYS A 116 7.05 -9.05 5.40
CA LYS A 116 6.39 -8.32 6.49
C LYS A 116 5.99 -6.91 6.07
N TRP A 117 5.10 -6.32 6.85
CA TRP A 117 4.89 -4.88 6.87
C TRP A 117 6.01 -4.18 7.67
N PRO A 118 6.15 -2.85 7.58
CA PRO A 118 7.05 -2.09 8.45
C PRO A 118 6.88 -2.45 9.93
N GLU A 119 7.95 -2.33 10.71
CA GLU A 119 7.89 -2.58 12.15
C GLU A 119 6.85 -1.65 12.82
N GLY A 120 6.08 -2.20 13.77
CA GLY A 120 4.97 -1.49 14.43
C GLY A 120 3.68 -1.42 13.62
N ALA A 121 3.69 -1.73 12.31
CA ALA A 121 2.49 -1.74 11.48
C ALA A 121 1.60 -2.96 11.81
N ARG A 122 0.47 -2.72 12.50
CA ARG A 122 -0.51 -3.76 12.82
C ARG A 122 -1.53 -3.97 11.69
N LEU A 123 -1.04 -4.27 10.48
CA LEU A 123 -1.89 -4.52 9.32
C LEU A 123 -2.16 -6.01 9.13
N PRO A 124 -3.39 -6.41 8.75
CA PRO A 124 -3.65 -7.78 8.36
C PRO A 124 -2.86 -8.16 7.10
N ARG A 125 -2.63 -9.47 6.89
CA ARG A 125 -1.98 -9.96 5.67
C ARG A 125 -2.83 -9.76 4.42
N GLN A 126 -4.15 -9.67 4.58
CA GLN A 126 -5.09 -9.46 3.48
C GLN A 126 -6.14 -8.45 3.89
N PHE A 127 -6.46 -7.53 2.98
CA PHE A 127 -7.55 -6.57 3.16
C PHE A 127 -8.04 -6.02 1.82
N ILE A 128 -9.21 -5.39 1.87
CA ILE A 128 -9.91 -4.88 0.70
C ILE A 128 -9.97 -3.36 0.78
N MET A 129 -9.39 -2.69 -0.19
CA MET A 129 -9.36 -1.24 -0.30
C MET A 129 -10.46 -0.71 -1.21
N ARG A 130 -10.87 0.53 -0.93
CA ARG A 130 -11.77 1.33 -1.76
C ARG A 130 -10.97 2.40 -2.50
N ARG A 131 -11.41 2.76 -3.70
CA ARG A 131 -10.83 3.87 -4.46
C ARG A 131 -11.34 5.18 -3.87
N THR A 132 -10.46 6.15 -3.63
CA THR A 132 -10.86 7.42 -2.99
C THR A 132 -10.59 8.65 -3.84
N LYS A 133 -9.73 8.55 -4.86
CA LYS A 133 -9.53 9.55 -5.94
C LYS A 133 -9.05 8.85 -7.21
#